data_AF-A0A947AWL6-F1
#
_entry.id   AF-A0A947AWL6-F1
#
_cell.length_a   1.000
_cell.length_b   1.000
_cell.length_c   1.000
_cell.angle_alpha   90.00
_cell.angle_beta   90.00
_cell.angle_gamma   90.00
#
_symmetry.space_group_name_H-M   'P 1'
#
loop_
_entity.id
_entity.type
_entity.pdbx_description
1 polymer ?
#
loop_
_entity_poly.entity_id
_entity_poly.type
_entity_poly.pdbx_seq_one_letter_code
_entity_poly.pdbx_strand_id
1 'polypeptide(L)' 'MIVYVNNEYLPLENAHISPMDRGFLFADGVYESIRTYNKKLFRLNDHLERLKRSLAEIKID' A
#
# COMPACT_ATOMS: atom_id res chain seq x y z
N MET A 1 4.52 -15.82 1.49
CA MET A 1 3.65 -14.63 1.34
C MET A 1 3.99 -13.97 0.01
N ILE A 2 3.00 -13.47 -0.73
CA ILE A 2 3.25 -12.76 -1.99
C ILE A 2 3.14 -11.26 -1.73
N VAL A 3 4.08 -10.49 -2.27
CA VAL A 3 4.12 -9.03 -2.23
C VAL A 3 3.97 -8.51 -3.65
N TYR A 4 3.19 -7.44 -3.83
CA TYR A 4 3.14 -6.68 -5.08
C TYR A 4 3.92 -5.37 -4.89
N VAL A 5 5.01 -5.18 -5.63
CA VAL A 5 5.88 -4.00 -5.53
C VAL A 5 6.49 -3.72 -6.90
N ASN A 6 6.64 -2.45 -7.29
CA ASN A 6 7.24 -2.03 -8.57
C ASN A 6 6.71 -2.80 -9.80
N ASN A 7 5.37 -2.95 -9.87
CA ASN A 7 4.65 -3.63 -10.94
C ASN A 7 4.84 -5.17 -11.01
N GLU A 8 5.42 -5.80 -10.00
CA GLU A 8 5.69 -7.25 -10.00
C GLU A 8 5.10 -7.95 -8.76
N TYR A 9 4.68 -9.21 -8.93
CA TYR A 9 4.34 -10.12 -7.83
C TYR A 9 5.55 -10.99 -7.48
N LEU A 10 6.04 -10.88 -6.25
CA LEU A 10 7.25 -11.54 -5.78
C LEU A 10 7.01 -12.30 -4.47
N PRO A 11 7.77 -13.38 -4.20
CA PRO A 11 7.93 -13.89 -2.84
C PRO A 11 8.49 -12.79 -1.92
N LEU A 12 8.08 -12.79 -0.65
CA LEU A 12 8.49 -11.77 0.33
C LEU A 12 10.01 -11.59 0.41
N GLU A 13 10.76 -12.70 0.40
CA GLU A 13 12.21 -12.72 0.48
C GLU A 13 12.92 -11.97 -0.66
N ASN A 14 12.23 -11.78 -1.79
CA ASN A 14 12.74 -11.08 -2.97
C ASN A 14 12.17 -9.66 -3.10
N ALA A 15 11.26 -9.24 -2.21
CA ALA A 15 10.70 -7.90 -2.23
C ALA A 15 11.65 -6.92 -1.53
N HIS A 16 12.13 -5.92 -2.27
CA HIS A 16 13.10 -4.94 -1.78
C HIS A 16 12.63 -3.51 -2.03
N ILE A 17 12.98 -2.61 -1.11
CA ILE A 17 12.84 -1.15 -1.27
C ILE A 17 14.22 -0.51 -1.18
N SER A 18 14.37 0.70 -1.74
CA SER A 18 15.60 1.47 -1.60
C SER A 18 15.78 1.94 -0.15
N PRO A 19 17.00 1.91 0.43
CA PRO A 19 17.28 2.60 1.68
C PRO A 19 17.06 4.12 1.61
N MET A 20 17.00 4.69 0.41
CA MET A 20 16.70 6.11 0.16
C MET A 20 15.21 6.38 -0.08
N ASP A 21 14.34 5.37 0.06
CA ASP A 21 12.90 5.53 -0.04
C ASP A 21 12.38 6.53 1.02
N ARG A 22 11.52 7.46 0.63
CA ARG A 22 11.00 8.50 1.53
C ARG A 22 10.07 7.94 2.62
N GLY A 23 9.31 6.89 2.29
CA GLY A 23 8.51 6.14 3.24
C GLY A 23 9.37 5.44 4.29
N PHE A 24 10.56 4.95 3.89
CA PHE A 24 11.53 4.39 4.83
C PHE A 24 12.21 5.46 5.70
N LEU A 25 12.73 6.54 5.09
CA LEU A 25 13.52 7.55 5.79
C LEU A 25 12.69 8.51 6.66
N PHE A 26 11.48 8.86 6.20
CA PHE A 26 10.69 9.96 6.79
C PHE A 26 9.27 9.55 7.17
N ALA A 27 8.92 8.27 7.01
CA ALA A 27 7.53 7.81 7.12
C ALA A 27 6.56 8.58 6.19
N ASP A 28 7.07 9.06 5.05
CA ASP A 28 6.33 9.84 4.07
C ASP A 28 5.51 8.91 3.17
N GLY A 29 4.33 8.50 3.66
CA GLY A 29 3.43 7.62 2.94
C GLY A 29 2.14 7.34 3.70
N VAL A 30 1.19 6.72 3.01
CA VAL A 30 -0.11 6.27 3.55
C VAL A 30 -0.25 4.77 3.34
N TYR A 31 -0.97 4.09 4.23
CA TYR A 31 -1.29 2.67 4.05
C TYR A 31 -2.78 2.39 4.29
N GLU A 32 -3.23 1.23 3.82
CA GLU A 32 -4.55 0.67 4.10
C GLU A 32 -4.44 -0.79 4.53
N SER A 33 -5.43 -1.26 5.29
CA SER A 33 -5.57 -2.68 5.62
C SER A 33 -7.01 -3.10 5.33
N ILE A 34 -7.18 -4.08 4.45
CA ILE A 34 -8.48 -4.56 3.99
C ILE A 34 -8.64 -6.02 4.37
N ARG A 35 -9.74 -6.34 5.05
CA ARG A 35 -10.09 -7.74 5.36
C ARG A 35 -10.81 -8.38 4.19
N THR A 36 -10.59 -9.68 4.02
CA THR A 36 -11.35 -10.50 3.08
C THR A 36 -12.28 -11.47 3.83
N TYR A 37 -13.49 -11.65 3.30
CA TYR A 37 -14.43 -12.67 3.75
C TYR A 37 -14.85 -13.48 2.53
N ASN A 38 -14.64 -14.80 2.55
CA ASN A 38 -14.96 -15.69 1.43
C ASN A 38 -14.43 -15.19 0.09
N LYS A 39 -13.14 -14.81 0.05
CA LYS A 39 -12.44 -14.26 -1.13
C LYS A 39 -13.02 -12.93 -1.66
N LYS A 40 -13.88 -12.24 -0.91
CA LYS A 40 -14.38 -10.90 -1.23
C LYS A 40 -13.75 -9.86 -0.33
N LEU A 41 -13.31 -8.74 -0.92
CA LEU A 41 -12.78 -7.60 -0.18
C LEU A 41 -13.92 -6.86 0.53
N PHE A 42 -13.76 -6.64 1.84
CA PHE A 42 -14.76 -5.93 2.64
C PHE A 42 -14.65 -4.42 2.40
N ARG A 43 -15.75 -3.78 1.97
CA ARG A 43 -15.87 -2.32 1.79
C ARG A 43 -14.73 -1.70 0.98
N LEU A 44 -14.33 -2.36 -0.12
CA LEU A 44 -13.21 -1.94 -0.96
C LEU A 44 -13.27 -0.44 -1.35
N ASN A 45 -14.43 0.02 -1.82
CA ASN A 45 -14.59 1.41 -2.27
C ASN A 45 -14.29 2.40 -1.15
N ASP A 46 -14.79 2.16 0.07
CA ASP A 46 -14.58 3.04 1.21
C ASP A 46 -13.10 3.10 1.63
N HIS A 47 -12.38 1.98 1.51
CA HIS A 47 -10.93 1.94 1.73
C HIS A 47 -10.17 2.72 0.65
N LEU A 48 -10.55 2.58 -0.63
CA LEU A 48 -9.93 3.31 -1.73
C LEU A 48 -10.19 4.82 -1.66
N GLU A 49 -11.41 5.22 -1.29
CA GLU A 49 -11.76 6.63 -1.07
C GLU A 49 -10.94 7.24 0.07
N ARG A 50 -10.78 6.49 1.18
CA ARG A 50 -9.94 6.94 2.30
C ARG A 50 -8.47 7.02 1.89
N LEU A 51 -7.94 6.03 1.18
CA LEU A 51 -6.57 6.06 0.67
C LEU A 51 -6.33 7.30 -0.20
N LYS A 52 -7.21 7.54 -1.17
CA LYS A 52 -7.13 8.70 -2.07
C LYS A 52 -7.17 10.02 -1.30
N ARG A 53 -8.08 10.15 -0.32
CA ARG A 53 -8.15 11.34 0.53
C ARG A 53 -6.85 11.53 1.32
N SER A 54 -6.37 10.50 2.00
CA SER A 54 -5.16 10.57 2.82
C SER A 54 -3.91 10.92 2.01
N LEU A 55 -3.78 10.39 0.78
CA LEU A 55 -2.71 10.77 -0.15
C LEU A 55 -2.78 12.25 -0.53
N ALA A 56 -3.99 12.76 -0.80
CA ALA A 56 -4.20 14.18 -1.12
C ALA A 56 -3.83 15.12 0.05
N GLU A 57 -4.09 14.74 1.30
CA GLU A 57 -3.71 15.54 2.49
C GLU A 57 -2.18 15.75 2.60
N ILE A 58 -1.39 14.79 2.11
CA ILE A 58 0.07 14.85 2.12
C ILE A 58 0.70 15.12 0.75
N LYS A 59 -0.13 15.43 -0.26
CA LYS A 59 0.29 15.80 -1.63
C LYS A 59 1.12 14.73 -2.33
N ILE A 60 0.74 13.46 -2.18
CA ILE A 60 1.26 12.34 -2.95
C ILE A 60 0.20 11.92 -3.99
N ASP A 61 0.63 11.72 -5.24
CA ASP A 61 -0.23 11.35 -6.39
C ASP A 61 -0.34 9.83 -6.60
#